data_AF-A0A0R3T6M0-F1
#
_entry.id   AF-A0A0R3T6M0-F1
#
_cell.length_a   1.000
_cell.length_b   1.000
_cell.length_c   1.000
_cell.angle_alpha   90.00
_cell.angle_beta   90.00
_cell.angle_gamma   90.00
#
_symmetry.space_group_name_H-M   'P 1'
#
loop_
_entity.id
_entity.type
_entity.pdbx_description
1 polymer ?
#
loop_
_entity_poly.entity_id
_entity_poly.type
_entity_poly.pdbx_seq_one_letter_code
_entity_poly.pdbx_strand_id
1 'polypeptide(L)'
;MSRGGGSGASIPDPIKLTLSYNLGLFLRFTNESVKSEKMQADVVHVQRTFDEVERTLPGFTWNFLRGFMERFGIRDSVDIEEMCLRLSALYNEIPMYSSIVPHSHDLEKHAAELKLVLSRTPSEITGRSEFIELIKQIAGSIKNLLDCIHSILNALQHGVIRQDLDGHMVNFVDYSKRFSSALKGFFRDHKTNELYASANMLVQQTNLILLFIRNTR
;
A
#
# COMPACT_ATOMS: atom_id res chain seq x y z
N MET A 1 -11.13 53.89 8.60
CA MET A 1 -10.01 53.18 9.27
C MET A 1 -10.36 51.70 9.39
N SER A 2 -9.40 50.85 9.00
CA SER A 2 -9.23 49.40 9.23
C SER A 2 -10.30 48.43 8.69
N ARG A 3 -10.00 47.59 7.66
CA ARG A 3 -9.15 46.36 7.64
C ARG A 3 -9.72 45.28 8.58
N GLY A 4 -9.96 44.03 8.20
CA GLY A 4 -9.70 43.25 7.00
C GLY A 4 -9.90 41.78 7.39
N GLY A 5 -10.89 41.10 6.82
CA GLY A 5 -11.18 39.68 7.11
C GLY A 5 -10.34 38.78 6.22
N GLY A 6 -9.22 38.28 6.75
CA GLY A 6 -8.39 37.28 6.08
C GLY A 6 -9.06 35.91 6.16
N SER A 7 -9.61 35.46 5.04
CA SER A 7 -10.02 34.07 4.83
C SER A 7 -8.75 33.21 4.81
N GLY A 8 -8.55 32.38 5.84
CA GLY A 8 -7.48 31.40 5.89
C GLY A 8 -7.75 30.29 4.88
N ALA A 9 -7.33 30.48 3.64
CA ALA A 9 -7.30 29.42 2.65
C ALA A 9 -6.30 28.36 3.13
N SER A 10 -6.80 27.18 3.51
CA SER A 10 -5.97 26.01 3.76
C SER A 10 -5.16 25.71 2.51
N ILE A 11 -3.82 25.66 2.65
CA ILE A 11 -2.93 25.26 1.56
C ILE A 11 -3.36 23.85 1.14
N PRO A 12 -3.80 23.65 -0.12
CA PRO A 12 -4.25 22.35 -0.56
C PRO A 12 -3.08 21.37 -0.54
N ASP A 13 -3.33 20.19 0.03
CA ASP A 13 -2.36 19.11 0.15
C ASP A 13 -1.76 18.80 -1.25
N PRO A 14 -0.45 19.10 -1.46
CA PRO A 14 0.18 18.96 -2.77
C PRO A 14 0.19 17.50 -3.23
N ILE A 15 0.21 16.53 -2.31
CA ILE A 15 0.12 15.11 -2.64
C ILE A 15 -1.28 14.78 -3.13
N LYS A 16 -2.35 15.27 -2.49
CA LYS A 16 -3.72 15.11 -2.99
C LYS A 16 -3.90 15.74 -4.36
N LEU A 17 -3.37 16.93 -4.60
CA LEU A 17 -3.45 17.59 -5.91
C LEU A 17 -2.72 16.81 -7.00
N THR A 18 -1.50 16.34 -6.72
CA THR A 18 -0.73 15.51 -7.65
C THR A 18 -1.40 14.17 -7.91
N LEU A 19 -1.94 13.50 -6.88
CA LEU A 19 -2.68 12.24 -7.05
C LEU A 19 -3.96 12.46 -7.87
N SER A 20 -4.73 13.51 -7.59
CA SER A 20 -5.96 13.85 -8.33
C SER A 20 -5.65 14.18 -9.79
N TYR A 21 -4.58 14.93 -10.03
CA TYR A 21 -4.11 15.28 -11.37
C TYR A 21 -3.62 14.06 -12.14
N ASN A 22 -2.85 13.18 -11.49
CA ASN A 22 -2.33 11.96 -12.10
C ASN A 22 -3.46 10.94 -12.37
N LEU A 23 -4.42 10.77 -11.45
CA LEU A 23 -5.63 9.97 -11.67
C LEU A 23 -6.47 10.55 -12.81
N GLY A 24 -6.64 11.87 -12.84
CA GLY A 24 -7.35 12.58 -13.91
C GLY A 24 -6.68 12.46 -15.27
N LEU A 25 -5.34 12.52 -15.33
CA LEU A 25 -4.54 12.26 -16.52
C LEU A 25 -4.69 10.80 -16.96
N PHE A 26 -4.50 9.85 -16.05
CA PHE A 26 -4.60 8.42 -16.33
C PHE A 26 -5.97 8.05 -16.90
N LEU A 27 -7.05 8.59 -16.34
CA LEU A 27 -8.42 8.39 -16.84
C LEU A 27 -8.66 9.09 -18.19
N ARG A 28 -8.05 10.27 -18.44
CA ARG A 28 -8.16 11.01 -19.72
C ARG A 28 -7.34 10.42 -20.86
N PHE A 29 -6.31 9.63 -20.58
CA PHE A 29 -5.48 8.98 -21.60
C PHE A 29 -6.15 7.79 -22.29
N THR A 30 -7.38 7.45 -21.91
CA THR A 30 -8.21 6.45 -22.60
C THR A 30 -8.76 6.92 -23.96
N ASN A 31 -8.48 8.16 -24.40
CA ASN A 31 -9.09 8.74 -25.60
C ASN A 31 -8.14 9.24 -26.74
N GLU A 32 -6.85 8.86 -26.78
CA GLU A 32 -5.98 9.10 -27.97
C GLU A 32 -5.17 7.84 -28.36
N SER A 33 -5.75 7.00 -29.21
CA SER A 33 -5.29 5.61 -29.50
C SER A 33 -3.82 5.47 -29.97
N VAL A 34 -3.26 6.38 -30.78
CA VAL A 34 -1.92 6.17 -31.38
C VAL A 34 -0.76 6.70 -30.53
N LYS A 35 -0.94 7.82 -29.82
CA LYS A 35 0.05 8.29 -28.82
C LYS A 35 0.06 7.38 -27.58
N SER A 36 -1.10 6.80 -27.26
CA SER A 36 -1.26 5.85 -26.17
C SER A 36 -0.44 4.57 -26.38
N GLU A 37 -0.40 4.01 -27.60
CA GLU A 37 0.39 2.79 -27.88
C GLU A 37 1.90 2.96 -27.71
N LYS A 38 2.48 4.05 -28.24
CA LYS A 38 3.92 4.32 -28.08
C LYS A 38 4.26 4.59 -26.61
N MET A 39 3.44 5.39 -25.93
CA MET A 39 3.64 5.68 -24.50
C MET A 39 3.49 4.41 -23.65
N GLN A 40 2.56 3.52 -24.00
CA GLN A 40 2.41 2.23 -23.34
C GLN A 40 3.64 1.34 -23.55
N ALA A 41 4.21 1.32 -24.77
CA ALA A 41 5.44 0.60 -25.06
C ALA A 41 6.63 1.15 -24.26
N ASP A 42 6.74 2.48 -24.15
CA ASP A 42 7.78 3.15 -23.36
C ASP A 42 7.63 2.84 -21.86
N VAL A 43 6.40 2.85 -21.32
CA VAL A 43 6.12 2.47 -19.92
C VAL A 43 6.54 1.03 -19.65
N VAL A 44 6.16 0.09 -20.52
CA VAL A 44 6.53 -1.33 -20.38
C VAL A 44 8.05 -1.52 -20.46
N HIS A 45 8.73 -0.78 -21.35
CA HIS A 45 10.19 -0.82 -21.46
C HIS A 45 10.89 -0.31 -20.19
N VAL A 46 10.42 0.81 -19.63
CA VAL A 46 10.94 1.35 -18.37
C VAL A 46 10.71 0.36 -17.24
N GLN A 47 9.51 -0.21 -17.11
CA GLN A 47 9.20 -1.23 -16.09
C GLN A 47 10.17 -2.41 -16.17
N ARG A 48 10.33 -3.00 -17.37
CA ARG A 48 11.26 -4.12 -17.59
C ARG A 48 12.70 -3.76 -17.22
N THR A 49 13.15 -2.57 -17.59
CA THR A 49 14.52 -2.11 -17.29
C THR A 49 14.72 -1.98 -15.78
N PHE A 50 13.76 -1.41 -15.07
CA PHE A 50 13.82 -1.30 -13.60
C PHE A 50 13.83 -2.69 -12.95
N ASP A 51 12.99 -3.62 -13.41
CA ASP A 51 12.95 -4.99 -12.89
C ASP A 51 14.29 -5.73 -13.11
N GLU A 52 14.88 -5.58 -14.30
CA GLU A 52 16.18 -6.19 -14.64
C GLU A 52 17.31 -5.64 -13.78
N VAL A 53 17.34 -4.31 -13.59
CA VAL A 53 18.36 -3.65 -12.77
C VAL A 53 18.17 -4.01 -11.30
N GLU A 54 16.95 -3.99 -10.77
CA GLU A 54 16.65 -4.35 -9.38
C GLU A 54 17.05 -5.80 -9.07
N ARG A 55 16.83 -6.72 -10.01
CA ARG A 55 17.25 -8.12 -9.88
C ARG A 55 18.78 -8.30 -9.85
N THR A 56 19.50 -7.42 -10.54
CA THR A 56 20.97 -7.45 -10.62
C THR A 56 21.62 -6.68 -9.47
N LEU A 57 20.98 -5.60 -9.03
CA LEU A 57 21.44 -4.67 -8.00
C LEU A 57 20.27 -4.38 -7.03
N PRO A 58 19.98 -5.28 -6.07
CA PRO A 58 18.90 -5.09 -5.12
C PRO A 58 19.04 -3.78 -4.35
N GLY A 59 17.94 -3.03 -4.24
CA GLY A 59 17.88 -1.70 -3.64
C GLY A 59 18.15 -0.55 -4.64
N PHE A 60 18.38 -0.84 -5.91
CA PHE A 60 18.59 0.19 -6.94
C PHE A 60 17.40 1.16 -7.00
N THR A 61 16.18 0.65 -7.10
CA THR A 61 14.95 1.46 -7.24
C THR A 61 14.79 2.42 -6.05
N TRP A 62 15.10 1.94 -4.86
CA TRP A 62 15.07 2.76 -3.64
C TRP A 62 16.14 3.85 -3.66
N ASN A 63 17.38 3.52 -4.04
CA ASN A 63 18.48 4.47 -4.15
C ASN A 63 18.23 5.51 -5.26
N PHE A 64 17.64 5.07 -6.39
CA PHE A 64 17.22 5.94 -7.47
C PHE A 64 16.16 6.92 -6.99
N LEU A 65 15.11 6.45 -6.32
CA LEU A 65 14.04 7.29 -5.77
C LEU A 65 14.62 8.32 -4.77
N ARG A 66 15.50 7.90 -3.87
CA ARG A 66 16.17 8.78 -2.92
C ARG A 66 16.99 9.86 -3.63
N GLY A 67 17.85 9.48 -4.57
CA GLY A 67 18.68 10.42 -5.33
C GLY A 67 17.84 11.37 -6.20
N PHE A 68 16.72 10.87 -6.75
CA PHE A 68 15.75 11.69 -7.45
C PHE A 68 15.16 12.75 -6.51
N MET A 69 14.66 12.36 -5.34
CA MET A 69 14.05 13.27 -4.38
C MET A 69 15.03 14.33 -3.86
N GLU A 70 16.28 13.93 -3.62
CA GLU A 70 17.37 14.84 -3.23
C GLU A 70 17.65 15.87 -4.34
N ARG A 71 17.77 15.41 -5.59
CA ARG A 71 18.09 16.28 -6.73
C ARG A 71 17.00 17.32 -7.01
N PHE A 72 15.74 16.96 -6.79
CA PHE A 72 14.61 17.87 -7.00
C PHE A 72 14.20 18.65 -5.74
N GLY A 73 14.92 18.49 -4.62
CA GLY A 73 14.64 19.22 -3.38
C GLY A 73 13.29 18.87 -2.74
N ILE A 74 12.75 17.69 -3.03
CA ILE A 74 11.44 17.22 -2.51
C ILE A 74 11.58 16.24 -1.34
N ARG A 75 12.82 15.93 -0.93
CA ARG A 75 13.09 15.00 0.18
C ARG A 75 12.46 15.45 1.50
N ASP A 76 12.51 16.73 1.79
CA ASP A 76 11.99 17.27 3.06
C ASP A 76 10.47 17.53 3.02
N SER A 77 9.85 17.46 1.82
CA SER A 77 8.43 17.71 1.64
C SER A 77 7.60 16.44 1.43
N VAL A 78 8.23 15.32 1.09
CA VAL A 78 7.55 14.03 0.83
C VAL A 78 8.14 12.93 1.70
N ASP A 79 7.33 12.42 2.62
CA ASP A 79 7.63 11.17 3.32
C ASP A 79 7.33 9.99 2.39
N ILE A 80 8.35 9.19 2.07
CA ILE A 80 8.22 8.04 1.18
C ILE A 80 7.33 6.97 1.80
N GLU A 81 7.43 6.73 3.11
CA GLU A 81 6.61 5.73 3.79
C GLU A 81 5.14 6.14 3.76
N GLU A 82 4.86 7.44 3.97
CA GLU A 82 3.52 7.98 3.80
C GLU A 82 3.00 7.81 2.37
N MET A 83 3.82 8.16 1.38
CA MET A 83 3.46 8.06 -0.03
C MET A 83 3.19 6.61 -0.44
N CYS A 84 4.06 5.66 -0.07
CA CYS A 84 3.86 4.23 -0.31
C CYS A 84 2.55 3.74 0.30
N LEU A 85 2.23 4.18 1.52
CA LEU A 85 1.00 3.80 2.20
C LEU A 85 -0.25 4.37 1.52
N ARG A 86 -0.20 5.62 1.05
CA ARG A 86 -1.31 6.21 0.28
C ARG A 86 -1.55 5.46 -1.04
N LEU A 87 -0.49 5.03 -1.71
CA LEU A 87 -0.55 4.33 -2.98
C LEU A 87 -0.97 2.85 -2.85
N SER A 88 -0.89 2.25 -1.66
CA SER A 88 -1.15 0.81 -1.46
C SER A 88 -2.57 0.38 -1.83
N ALA A 89 -3.54 1.29 -1.80
CA ALA A 89 -4.92 1.02 -2.17
C ALA A 89 -5.20 1.14 -3.68
N LEU A 90 -4.33 1.81 -4.44
CA LEU A 90 -4.48 1.98 -5.89
C LEU A 90 -4.10 0.70 -6.65
N TYR A 91 -3.18 -0.08 -6.11
CA TYR A 91 -2.79 -1.37 -6.67
C TYR A 91 -3.79 -2.47 -6.27
N ASN A 92 -4.95 -2.45 -6.91
CA ASN A 92 -5.87 -3.59 -6.98
C ASN A 92 -5.93 -4.22 -8.38
N GLU A 93 -5.15 -3.71 -9.34
CA GLU A 93 -4.95 -4.34 -10.65
C GLU A 93 -4.02 -5.56 -10.53
N ILE A 94 -4.45 -6.56 -9.79
CA ILE A 94 -3.90 -7.88 -9.99
C ILE A 94 -4.96 -8.64 -10.79
N PRO A 95 -4.67 -9.06 -12.03
CA PRO A 95 -5.67 -9.66 -12.90
C PRO A 95 -6.38 -10.80 -12.18
N MET A 96 -7.68 -10.87 -12.37
CA MET A 96 -8.57 -11.89 -11.82
C MET A 96 -8.17 -13.25 -12.41
N TYR A 97 -7.19 -13.90 -11.81
CA TYR A 97 -6.82 -15.28 -12.14
C TYR A 97 -7.64 -16.21 -11.25
N SER A 98 -8.27 -17.21 -11.85
CA SER A 98 -8.90 -18.30 -11.10
C SER A 98 -7.79 -19.13 -10.43
N SER A 99 -7.46 -18.84 -9.17
CA SER A 99 -6.64 -19.73 -8.36
C SER A 99 -7.45 -20.99 -8.04
N ILE A 100 -6.80 -22.16 -8.12
CA ILE A 100 -7.40 -23.44 -7.69
C ILE A 100 -7.57 -23.53 -6.17
N VAL A 101 -6.95 -22.61 -5.43
CA VAL A 101 -7.01 -22.58 -3.97
C VAL A 101 -8.42 -22.12 -3.54
N PRO A 102 -9.12 -22.89 -2.68
CA PRO A 102 -10.41 -22.49 -2.13
C PRO A 102 -10.34 -21.12 -1.45
N HIS A 103 -11.44 -20.36 -1.46
CA HIS A 103 -11.55 -19.05 -0.78
C HIS A 103 -10.57 -17.96 -1.27
N SER A 104 -9.88 -18.18 -2.39
CA SER A 104 -8.94 -17.21 -2.96
C SER A 104 -9.59 -15.85 -3.28
N HIS A 105 -10.83 -15.84 -3.76
CA HIS A 105 -11.58 -14.59 -4.01
C HIS A 105 -11.91 -13.82 -2.72
N ASP A 106 -12.29 -14.52 -1.64
CA ASP A 106 -12.57 -13.89 -0.35
C ASP A 106 -11.29 -13.29 0.25
N LEU A 107 -10.16 -13.98 0.08
CA LEU A 107 -8.84 -13.49 0.47
C LEU A 107 -8.48 -12.20 -0.27
N GLU A 108 -8.69 -12.15 -1.60
CA GLU A 108 -8.46 -10.96 -2.41
C GLU A 108 -9.29 -9.77 -1.94
N LYS A 109 -10.58 -10.01 -1.63
CA LYS A 109 -11.47 -8.99 -1.09
C LYS A 109 -10.97 -8.45 0.26
N HIS A 110 -10.67 -9.33 1.22
CA HIS A 110 -10.20 -8.90 2.54
C HIS A 110 -8.82 -8.23 2.50
N ALA A 111 -7.95 -8.65 1.58
CA ALA A 111 -6.68 -8.00 1.33
C ALA A 111 -6.87 -6.58 0.78
N ALA A 112 -7.79 -6.39 -0.19
CA ALA A 112 -8.13 -5.08 -0.71
C ALA A 112 -8.72 -4.17 0.38
N GLU A 113 -9.63 -4.69 1.21
CA GLU A 113 -10.19 -3.96 2.37
C GLU A 113 -9.10 -3.53 3.35
N LEU A 114 -8.18 -4.43 3.74
CA LEU A 114 -7.09 -4.09 4.65
C LEU A 114 -6.18 -3.00 4.07
N LYS A 115 -5.76 -3.14 2.80
CA LYS A 115 -4.92 -2.13 2.13
C LYS A 115 -5.61 -0.77 2.05
N LEU A 116 -6.92 -0.74 1.80
CA LEU A 116 -7.72 0.48 1.73
C LEU A 116 -7.83 1.17 3.09
N VAL A 117 -8.08 0.42 4.16
CA VAL A 117 -8.17 1.02 5.50
C VAL A 117 -6.79 1.51 5.95
N LEU A 118 -5.72 0.75 5.70
CA LEU A 118 -4.34 1.19 6.01
C LEU A 118 -3.94 2.45 5.24
N SER A 119 -4.32 2.59 3.96
CA SER A 119 -3.96 3.75 3.13
C SER A 119 -4.60 5.06 3.60
N ARG A 120 -5.66 4.99 4.42
CA ARG A 120 -6.32 6.16 5.02
C ARG A 120 -5.57 6.72 6.23
N THR A 121 -4.63 5.96 6.80
CA THR A 121 -3.85 6.34 7.99
C THR A 121 -3.30 7.76 7.89
N PRO A 122 -2.58 8.16 6.83
CA PRO A 122 -2.01 9.51 6.76
C PRO A 122 -3.04 10.65 6.74
N SER A 123 -4.27 10.38 6.30
CA SER A 123 -5.31 11.42 6.21
C SER A 123 -6.10 11.59 7.51
N GLU A 124 -6.23 10.52 8.30
CA GLU A 124 -7.07 10.50 9.52
C GLU A 124 -6.25 10.56 10.81
N ILE A 125 -4.92 10.41 10.74
CA ILE A 125 -4.02 10.42 11.90
C ILE A 125 -4.04 11.72 12.74
N THR A 126 -4.45 12.84 12.14
CA THR A 126 -4.54 14.14 12.81
C THR A 126 -5.79 14.26 13.70
N GLY A 127 -6.89 13.62 13.32
CA GLY A 127 -8.15 13.62 14.06
C GLY A 127 -8.18 12.49 15.09
N ARG A 128 -8.02 12.78 16.38
CA ARG A 128 -7.96 11.73 17.41
C ARG A 128 -9.15 10.75 17.39
N SER A 129 -10.38 11.26 17.25
CA SER A 129 -11.58 10.42 17.21
C SER A 129 -11.67 9.59 15.93
N GLU A 130 -11.36 10.21 14.78
CA GLU A 130 -11.34 9.57 13.46
C GLU A 130 -10.28 8.48 13.42
N PHE A 131 -9.08 8.78 13.94
CA PHE A 131 -7.98 7.83 13.97
C PHE A 131 -8.27 6.63 14.88
N ILE A 132 -8.91 6.82 16.04
CA ILE A 132 -9.32 5.71 16.90
C ILE A 132 -10.34 4.82 16.19
N GLU A 133 -11.25 5.40 15.41
CA GLU A 133 -12.21 4.62 14.61
C GLU A 133 -11.51 3.88 13.47
N LEU A 134 -10.55 4.52 12.81
CA LEU A 134 -9.72 3.87 11.79
C LEU A 134 -8.94 2.69 12.37
N ILE A 135 -8.35 2.82 13.57
CA ILE A 135 -7.65 1.72 14.24
C ILE A 135 -8.58 0.51 14.47
N LYS A 136 -9.84 0.74 14.84
CA LYS A 136 -10.82 -0.35 14.97
C LYS A 136 -11.12 -1.00 13.63
N GLN A 137 -11.26 -0.22 12.57
CA GLN A 137 -11.44 -0.73 11.21
C GLN A 137 -10.23 -1.57 10.77
N ILE A 138 -9.00 -1.11 11.04
CA ILE A 138 -7.77 -1.86 10.74
C ILE A 138 -7.77 -3.19 11.50
N ALA A 139 -8.07 -3.17 12.80
CA ALA A 139 -8.15 -4.39 13.60
C ALA A 139 -9.20 -5.37 13.06
N GLY A 140 -10.36 -4.88 12.63
CA GLY A 140 -11.40 -5.68 11.98
C GLY A 140 -10.93 -6.29 10.67
N SER A 141 -10.31 -5.52 9.78
CA SER A 141 -9.77 -6.00 8.51
C SER A 141 -8.64 -7.01 8.69
N ILE A 142 -7.74 -6.80 9.67
CA ILE A 142 -6.70 -7.77 10.04
C ILE A 142 -7.33 -9.10 10.46
N LYS A 143 -8.34 -9.05 11.33
CA LYS A 143 -9.05 -10.24 11.78
C LYS A 143 -9.71 -10.98 10.61
N ASN A 144 -10.46 -10.28 9.76
CA ASN A 144 -11.14 -10.89 8.61
C ASN A 144 -10.15 -11.57 7.65
N LEU A 145 -9.01 -10.91 7.38
CA LEU A 145 -7.96 -11.49 6.55
C LEU A 145 -7.36 -12.75 7.19
N LEU A 146 -7.07 -12.73 8.48
CA LEU A 146 -6.57 -13.89 9.22
C LEU A 146 -7.58 -15.03 9.22
N ASP A 147 -8.85 -14.77 9.51
CA ASP A 147 -9.92 -15.79 9.53
C ASP A 147 -10.06 -16.45 8.14
N CYS A 148 -9.90 -15.68 7.07
CA CYS A 148 -9.86 -16.19 5.70
C CYS A 148 -8.63 -17.07 5.44
N ILE A 149 -7.42 -16.63 5.83
CA ILE A 149 -6.18 -17.44 5.70
C ILE A 149 -6.31 -18.77 6.46
N HIS A 150 -6.87 -18.77 7.68
CA HIS A 150 -7.12 -20.00 8.43
C HIS A 150 -8.10 -20.92 7.70
N SER A 151 -9.15 -20.37 7.10
CA SER A 151 -10.11 -21.15 6.30
C SER A 151 -9.42 -21.82 5.11
N ILE A 152 -8.50 -21.13 4.44
CA ILE A 152 -7.68 -21.71 3.36
C ILE A 152 -6.76 -22.81 3.90
N LEU A 153 -6.04 -22.56 5.00
CA LEU A 153 -5.13 -23.54 5.63
C LEU A 153 -5.84 -24.83 6.05
N ASN A 154 -7.12 -24.72 6.45
CA ASN A 154 -7.96 -25.87 6.81
C ASN A 154 -8.48 -26.63 5.58
N ALA A 155 -8.66 -25.96 4.45
CA ALA A 155 -9.08 -26.57 3.19
C ALA A 155 -7.92 -27.23 2.42
N LEU A 156 -6.68 -26.77 2.65
CA LEU A 156 -5.48 -27.33 2.03
C LEU A 156 -5.09 -28.69 2.63
N GLN A 157 -4.65 -29.61 1.78
CA GLN A 157 -4.03 -30.85 2.22
C GLN A 157 -2.70 -30.58 2.93
N HIS A 158 -2.31 -31.49 3.82
CA HIS A 158 -1.02 -31.38 4.50
C HIS A 158 0.12 -31.50 3.48
N GLY A 159 1.01 -30.52 3.45
CA GLY A 159 2.11 -30.46 2.50
C GLY A 159 2.83 -29.12 2.53
N VAL A 160 3.78 -28.95 1.61
CA VAL A 160 4.67 -27.78 1.54
C VAL A 160 3.88 -26.48 1.39
N ILE A 161 2.87 -26.45 0.50
CA ILE A 161 2.02 -25.27 0.27
C ILE A 161 1.36 -24.79 1.57
N ARG A 162 0.86 -25.73 2.40
CA ARG A 162 0.23 -25.41 3.67
C ARG A 162 1.26 -24.87 4.67
N GLN A 163 2.46 -25.45 4.73
CA GLN A 163 3.53 -24.99 5.61
C GLN A 163 4.03 -23.60 5.23
N ASP A 164 4.19 -23.32 3.94
CA ASP A 164 4.64 -22.02 3.45
C ASP A 164 3.59 -20.92 3.73
N LEU A 165 2.31 -21.21 3.49
CA LEU A 165 1.21 -20.29 3.82
C LEU A 165 1.14 -20.02 5.34
N ASP A 166 1.35 -21.04 6.17
CA ASP A 166 1.42 -20.89 7.63
C ASP A 166 2.59 -19.99 8.04
N GLY A 167 3.77 -20.14 7.39
CA GLY A 167 4.90 -19.25 7.56
C GLY A 167 4.58 -17.79 7.19
N HIS A 168 3.87 -17.57 6.09
CA HIS A 168 3.40 -16.24 5.73
C HIS A 168 2.40 -15.67 6.75
N MET A 169 1.52 -16.50 7.31
CA MET A 169 0.58 -16.11 8.36
C MET A 169 1.31 -15.70 9.64
N VAL A 170 2.32 -16.46 10.07
CA VAL A 170 3.14 -16.14 11.25
C VAL A 170 3.83 -14.77 11.10
N ASN A 171 4.42 -14.50 9.93
CA ASN A 171 5.04 -13.20 9.64
C ASN A 171 4.02 -12.06 9.66
N PHE A 172 2.83 -12.29 9.11
CA PHE A 172 1.75 -11.31 9.13
C PHE A 172 1.30 -10.98 10.57
N VAL A 173 1.18 -12.00 11.43
CA VAL A 173 0.88 -11.81 12.86
C VAL A 173 2.00 -11.03 13.56
N ASP A 174 3.28 -11.31 13.27
CA ASP A 174 4.40 -10.53 13.81
C ASP A 174 4.30 -9.05 13.40
N TYR A 175 4.06 -8.76 12.12
CA TYR A 175 3.95 -7.39 11.63
C TYR A 175 2.74 -6.65 12.21
N SER A 176 1.62 -7.33 12.45
CA SER A 176 0.46 -6.73 13.15
C SER A 176 0.77 -6.34 14.60
N LYS A 177 1.60 -7.12 15.30
CA LYS A 177 2.10 -6.78 16.65
C LYS A 177 3.05 -5.59 16.62
N ARG A 178 3.93 -5.52 15.61
CA ARG A 178 4.82 -4.36 15.40
C ARG A 178 4.03 -3.09 15.12
N PHE A 179 3.03 -3.16 14.24
CA PHE A 179 2.11 -2.04 13.99
C PHE A 179 1.40 -1.57 15.27
N SER A 180 0.89 -2.52 16.07
CA SER A 180 0.28 -2.20 17.36
C SER A 180 1.25 -1.54 18.35
N SER A 181 2.53 -1.90 18.30
CA SER A 181 3.58 -1.30 19.12
C SER A 181 3.94 0.10 18.62
N ALA A 182 4.02 0.29 17.30
CA ALA A 182 4.23 1.59 16.66
C ALA A 182 3.08 2.56 16.95
N LEU A 183 1.83 2.08 16.99
CA LEU A 183 0.68 2.87 17.44
C LEU A 183 0.88 3.40 18.87
N LYS A 184 1.33 2.54 19.79
CA LYS A 184 1.63 2.97 21.17
C LYS A 184 2.74 4.02 21.20
N GLY A 185 3.80 3.82 20.41
CA GLY A 185 4.88 4.79 20.24
C GLY A 185 4.37 6.13 19.70
N PHE A 186 3.54 6.11 18.67
CA PHE A 186 2.91 7.30 18.09
C PHE A 186 2.06 8.07 19.11
N PHE A 187 1.23 7.39 19.90
CA PHE A 187 0.42 8.07 20.93
C PHE A 187 1.26 8.69 22.05
N ARG A 188 2.52 8.27 22.23
CA ARG A 188 3.45 8.82 23.22
C ARG A 188 4.30 9.96 22.64
N ASP A 189 4.89 9.73 21.46
CA ASP A 189 5.97 10.56 20.92
C ASP A 189 5.53 11.40 19.71
N HIS A 190 4.31 11.19 19.19
CA HIS A 190 3.73 11.83 18.00
C HIS A 190 4.55 11.65 16.70
N LYS A 191 5.47 10.68 16.68
CA LYS A 191 6.28 10.35 15.49
C LYS A 191 5.52 9.39 14.58
N THR A 192 5.44 9.72 13.30
CA THR A 192 4.66 8.97 12.30
C THR A 192 5.49 7.94 11.52
N ASN A 193 6.81 8.12 11.42
CA ASN A 193 7.67 7.30 10.56
C ASN A 193 7.56 5.80 10.87
N GLU A 194 7.66 5.40 12.14
CA GLU A 194 7.55 3.99 12.54
C GLU A 194 6.14 3.42 12.32
N LEU A 195 5.12 4.27 12.47
CA LEU A 195 3.73 3.89 12.23
C LEU A 195 3.48 3.62 10.74
N TYR A 196 3.95 4.51 9.86
CA TYR A 196 3.83 4.32 8.41
C TYR A 196 4.65 3.12 7.92
N ALA A 197 5.90 2.99 8.37
CA ALA A 197 6.75 1.86 8.01
C ALA A 197 6.11 0.52 8.43
N SER A 198 5.59 0.42 9.66
CA SER A 198 4.94 -0.80 10.14
C SER A 198 3.61 -1.10 9.42
N ALA A 199 2.86 -0.07 9.01
CA ALA A 199 1.68 -0.25 8.16
C ALA A 199 2.06 -0.76 6.75
N ASN A 200 3.14 -0.23 6.16
CA ASN A 200 3.66 -0.70 4.88
C ASN A 200 4.11 -2.17 4.94
N MET A 201 4.68 -2.63 6.07
CA MET A 201 5.00 -4.05 6.26
C MET A 201 3.75 -4.95 6.20
N LEU A 202 2.62 -4.51 6.77
CA LEU A 202 1.35 -5.25 6.67
C LEU A 202 0.85 -5.32 5.23
N VAL A 203 0.92 -4.21 4.49
CA VAL A 203 0.59 -4.16 3.06
C VAL A 203 1.46 -5.12 2.26
N GLN A 204 2.79 -5.07 2.46
CA GLN A 204 3.74 -5.92 1.75
C GLN A 204 3.48 -7.40 2.02
N GLN A 205 3.28 -7.78 3.28
CA GLN A 205 3.00 -9.17 3.63
C GLN A 205 1.65 -9.64 3.07
N THR A 206 0.64 -8.77 3.04
CA THR A 206 -0.64 -9.05 2.38
C THR A 206 -0.43 -9.34 0.89
N ASN A 207 0.38 -8.53 0.19
CA ASN A 207 0.70 -8.75 -1.22
C ASN A 207 1.48 -10.05 -1.45
N LEU A 208 2.41 -10.40 -0.57
CA LEU A 208 3.14 -11.67 -0.65
C LEU A 208 2.22 -12.88 -0.49
N ILE A 209 1.27 -12.82 0.45
CA ILE A 209 0.25 -13.87 0.62
C ILE A 209 -0.58 -14.02 -0.65
N LEU A 210 -1.06 -12.91 -1.23
CA LEU A 210 -1.82 -12.96 -2.49
C LEU A 210 -1.00 -13.54 -3.64
N LEU A 211 0.26 -13.13 -3.78
CA LEU A 211 1.16 -13.64 -4.81
C LEU A 211 1.40 -15.14 -4.65
N PHE A 212 1.63 -15.60 -3.41
CA PHE A 212 1.82 -17.00 -3.09
C PHE A 212 0.60 -17.85 -3.50
N ILE A 213 -0.61 -17.44 -3.09
CA ILE A 213 -1.87 -18.16 -3.39
C ILE A 213 -2.16 -18.20 -4.90
N ARG A 214 -1.78 -17.17 -5.65
CA ARG A 214 -1.95 -17.12 -7.10
C ARG A 214 -0.94 -17.97 -7.86
N ASN A 215 0.29 -18.04 -7.38
CA ASN A 215 1.34 -18.85 -7.99
C ASN A 215 1.23 -20.34 -7.63
N THR A 216 0.44 -20.67 -6.60
CA THR A 216 0.11 -22.04 -6.24
C THR A 216 -0.81 -22.64 -7.30
N ARG A 217 -0.29 -23.62 -8.06
CA ARG A 217 -0.99 -24.38 -9.11
C ARG A 217 -1.26 -25.80 -8.68
#